data_AF-A0A1I2I799-F1
#
_entry.id   AF-A0A1I2I799-F1
#
_cell.length_a   1.000
_cell.length_b   1.000
_cell.length_c   1.000
_cell.angle_alpha   90.00
_cell.angle_beta   90.00
_cell.angle_gamma   90.00
#
_symmetry.space_group_name_H-M   'P 1'
#
loop_
_entity.id
_entity.type
_entity.pdbx_description
1 polymer ?
#
loop_
_entity_poly.entity_id
_entity_poly.type
_entity_poly.pdbx_seq_one_letter_code
_entity_poly.pdbx_strand_id
1 'polypeptide(L)' 'MTSNDGPRGAARLGIWSNIEFWIAFGAAFGAAFGVVAGILLNNVGLGVALGAALGTALGVTAGVVVIARATNRSRS' A
#
# COMPACT_ATOMS: atom_id res chain seq x y z
N MET A 1 -24.40 -17.51 -26.98
CA MET A 1 -24.06 -16.48 -26.00
C MET A 1 -22.63 -16.73 -25.56
N THR A 2 -21.65 -16.11 -26.22
CA THR A 2 -20.23 -16.31 -25.91
C THR A 2 -19.82 -15.22 -24.93
N SER A 3 -19.63 -15.57 -23.67
CA SER A 3 -19.03 -14.69 -22.68
C SER A 3 -17.59 -14.40 -23.09
N ASN A 4 -17.40 -13.33 -23.86
CA ASN A 4 -16.08 -12.82 -24.27
C ASN A 4 -15.49 -11.89 -23.20
N ASP A 5 -15.66 -12.23 -21.92
CA ASP A 5 -15.01 -11.53 -20.81
C ASP A 5 -13.62 -12.14 -20.61
N GLY A 6 -12.71 -11.81 -21.53
CA GLY A 6 -11.29 -12.15 -21.40
C GLY A 6 -10.67 -11.57 -20.11
N PRO A 7 -9.49 -12.05 -19.69
CA PRO A 7 -8.85 -11.84 -18.37
C PRO A 7 -8.51 -10.38 -17.98
N ARG A 8 -8.99 -9.39 -18.72
CA ARG A 8 -8.84 -7.95 -18.44
C ARG A 8 -9.54 -7.52 -17.15
N GLY A 9 -10.64 -8.19 -16.78
CA GLY A 9 -11.33 -7.97 -15.51
C GLY A 9 -10.52 -8.47 -14.31
N ALA A 10 -10.06 -9.72 -14.37
CA ALA A 10 -9.27 -10.35 -13.30
C ALA A 10 -7.89 -9.72 -13.11
N ALA A 11 -7.21 -9.31 -14.18
CA ALA A 11 -5.92 -8.62 -14.09
C ALA A 11 -6.06 -7.23 -13.44
N ARG A 12 -7.09 -6.45 -13.79
CA ARG A 12 -7.37 -5.15 -13.14
C ARG A 12 -7.75 -5.32 -11.67
N LEU A 13 -8.52 -6.36 -11.34
CA LEU A 13 -8.89 -6.68 -9.96
C LEU A 13 -7.66 -7.12 -9.13
N GLY A 14 -6.76 -7.93 -9.71
CA GLY A 14 -5.53 -8.38 -9.07
C GLY A 14 -4.53 -7.24 -8.82
N ILE A 15 -4.44 -6.29 -9.76
CA ILE A 15 -3.60 -5.08 -9.60
C ILE A 15 -4.16 -4.19 -8.48
N TRP A 16 -5.48 -3.96 -8.46
CA TRP A 16 -6.12 -3.18 -7.41
C TRP A 16 -6.04 -3.84 -6.04
N SER A 17 -6.23 -5.16 -5.97
CA SER A 17 -6.06 -5.94 -4.74
C SER A 17 -4.62 -5.87 -4.21
N ASN A 18 -3.62 -5.78 -5.09
CA ASN A 18 -2.24 -5.54 -4.67
C ASN A 18 -2.04 -4.14 -4.08
N ILE A 19 -2.62 -3.10 -4.69
CA ILE A 19 -2.54 -1.72 -4.17
C ILE A 19 -3.18 -1.63 -2.79
N GLU A 20 -4.39 -2.17 -2.63
CA GLU A 20 -5.11 -2.18 -1.35
C GLU A 20 -4.31 -2.90 -0.27
N PHE A 21 -3.66 -4.03 -0.61
CA PHE A 21 -2.77 -4.72 0.31
C PHE A 21 -1.57 -3.85 0.72
N TRP A 22 -0.91 -3.18 -0.23
CA TRP A 22 0.22 -2.29 0.06
C TRP A 22 -0.16 -1.06 0.89
N ILE A 23 -1.35 -0.50 0.65
CA ILE A 23 -1.89 0.62 1.43
C ILE A 23 -2.24 0.16 2.84
N ALA A 24 -2.95 -0.96 3.00
CA ALA A 24 -3.31 -1.51 4.30
C ALA A 24 -2.06 -1.90 5.10
N PHE A 25 -1.06 -2.51 4.45
CA PHE A 25 0.23 -2.83 5.04
C PHE A 25 0.96 -1.56 5.51
N GLY A 26 1.06 -0.55 4.64
CA GLY A 26 1.69 0.73 4.99
C GLY A 26 0.98 1.45 6.14
N ALA A 27 -0.35 1.47 6.15
CA ALA A 27 -1.13 2.07 7.22
C ALA A 27 -0.96 1.33 8.56
N ALA A 28 -1.02 -0.01 8.56
CA ALA A 28 -0.82 -0.82 9.76
C ALA A 28 0.61 -0.70 10.29
N PHE A 29 1.61 -0.76 9.42
CA PHE A 29 3.01 -0.59 9.78
C PHE A 29 3.28 0.83 10.31
N GLY A 30 2.74 1.84 9.63
CA GLY A 30 2.83 3.24 10.05
C GLY A 30 2.21 3.50 11.40
N ALA A 31 1.02 2.98 11.66
CA ALA A 31 0.36 3.12 12.94
C ALA A 31 1.18 2.46 14.06
N ALA A 32 1.67 1.23 13.85
CA ALA A 32 2.52 0.54 14.82
C ALA A 32 3.81 1.30 15.10
N PHE A 33 4.51 1.76 14.06
CA PHE A 33 5.71 2.56 14.20
C PHE A 33 5.44 3.92 14.88
N GLY A 34 4.31 4.55 14.55
CA GLY A 34 3.85 5.80 15.14
C GLY A 34 3.56 5.70 16.63
N VAL A 35 2.94 4.61 17.08
CA VAL A 35 2.74 4.35 18.51
C VAL A 35 4.08 4.26 19.24
N VAL A 36 5.04 3.50 18.70
CA VAL A 36 6.37 3.32 19.31
C VAL A 36 7.13 4.65 19.34
N ALA A 37 7.14 5.40 18.23
CA ALA A 37 7.76 6.72 18.16
C ALA A 37 7.08 7.72 19.11
N GLY A 38 5.76 7.65 19.25
CA GLY A 38 4.98 8.50 20.16
C GLY A 38 5.27 8.22 21.63
N ILE A 39 5.45 6.95 22.01
CA ILE A 39 5.90 6.58 23.36
C ILE A 39 7.30 7.15 23.63
N LEU A 40 8.22 7.05 22.66
CA LEU A 40 9.59 7.57 22.80
C LEU A 40 9.62 9.10 22.95
N LEU A 41 8.71 9.81 22.26
CA LEU A 41 8.58 11.27 22.32
C LEU A 41 7.71 11.75 23.49
N ASN A 42 7.26 10.86 24.38
CA ASN A 42 6.28 11.15 25.44
C ASN A 42 5.00 11.83 24.90
N ASN A 43 4.66 11.57 23.64
CA ASN A 43 3.48 12.10 22.97
C ASN A 43 2.93 11.11 21.96
N VAL A 44 2.09 10.19 22.45
CA VAL A 44 1.47 9.13 21.65
C VAL A 44 0.58 9.70 20.55
N GLY A 45 -0.12 10.82 20.81
CA GLY A 45 -1.00 11.45 19.82
C GLY A 45 -0.25 11.95 18.58
N LEU A 46 0.86 12.66 18.79
CA LEU A 46 1.75 13.11 17.71
C LEU A 46 2.39 11.93 16.98
N GLY A 47 2.86 10.92 17.71
CA GLY A 47 3.47 9.73 17.13
C GLY A 47 2.51 8.95 16.24
N VAL A 48 1.28 8.70 16.69
CA VAL A 48 0.26 7.99 15.90
C VAL A 48 -0.13 8.79 14.65
N ALA A 49 -0.33 10.10 14.78
CA ALA A 49 -0.67 10.94 13.63
C ALA A 49 0.44 10.96 12.58
N LEU A 50 1.70 11.13 13.00
CA LEU A 50 2.87 11.09 12.12
C LEU A 50 3.07 9.71 11.50
N GLY A 51 2.98 8.65 12.31
CA GLY A 51 3.16 7.28 11.84
C GLY A 51 2.08 6.85 10.86
N ALA A 52 0.81 7.17 11.12
CA ALA A 52 -0.28 6.86 10.19
C ALA A 52 -0.14 7.62 8.86
N ALA A 53 0.25 8.90 8.91
CA ALA A 53 0.49 9.71 7.72
C ALA A 53 1.68 9.20 6.91
N LEU A 54 2.83 8.96 7.57
CA LEU A 54 4.05 8.45 6.93
C LEU A 54 3.86 7.03 6.40
N GLY A 55 3.25 6.13 7.16
CA GLY A 55 3.04 4.75 6.72
C GLY A 55 2.07 4.63 5.56
N THR A 56 1.01 5.44 5.54
CA THR A 56 0.10 5.51 4.37
C THR A 56 0.85 6.01 3.14
N ALA A 57 1.63 7.10 3.27
CA ALA A 57 2.41 7.66 2.17
C ALA A 57 3.45 6.66 1.62
N LEU A 58 4.14 5.94 2.52
CA LEU A 58 5.11 4.91 2.16
C LEU A 58 4.43 3.68 1.54
N GLY A 59 3.28 3.23 2.06
CA GLY A 59 2.51 2.12 1.51
C GLY A 59 2.01 2.39 0.10
N VAL A 60 1.47 3.60 -0.15
CA VAL A 60 1.06 4.04 -1.49
C VAL A 60 2.27 4.09 -2.43
N THR A 61 3.37 4.73 -2.00
CA THR A 61 4.57 4.86 -2.83
C THR A 61 5.17 3.49 -3.17
N ALA A 62 5.27 2.59 -2.20
CA ALA A 62 5.76 1.24 -2.39
C ALA A 62 4.86 0.44 -3.33
N GLY A 63 3.53 0.51 -3.16
CA GLY A 63 2.57 -0.13 -4.06
C GLY A 63 2.72 0.35 -5.50
N VAL A 64 2.84 1.67 -5.72
CA VAL A 64 3.04 2.24 -7.06
C VAL A 64 4.38 1.80 -7.66
N VAL A 65 5.47 1.81 -6.90
CA VAL A 65 6.80 1.37 -7.37
C VAL A 65 6.82 -0.11 -7.72
N VAL A 66 6.20 -0.95 -6.89
CA VAL A 66 6.11 -2.40 -7.12
C VAL A 66 5.31 -2.70 -8.37
N ILE A 67 4.19 -2.00 -8.58
CA ILE A 67 3.38 -2.14 -9.79
C ILE A 67 4.15 -1.65 -11.00
N ALA A 68 4.74 -0.45 -10.96
CA ALA A 68 5.55 0.08 -12.05
C ALA A 68 6.69 -0.88 -12.44
N ARG A 69 7.29 -1.55 -11.45
CA ARG A 69 8.33 -2.55 -11.68
C ARG A 69 7.77 -3.86 -12.26
N ALA A 70 6.59 -4.28 -11.84
CA ALA A 70 5.90 -5.44 -12.39
C ALA A 70 5.54 -5.23 -13.87
N THR A 71 5.06 -4.04 -14.25
CA THR A 71 4.78 -3.71 -15.65
C THR A 71 6.05 -3.66 -16.51
N ASN A 72 7.17 -3.18 -15.96
CA ASN A 72 8.43 -3.11 -16.71
C ASN A 72 9.06 -4.49 -16.99
N ARG A 73 8.81 -5.50 -16.16
CA ARG A 73 9.29 -6.87 -16.41
C ARG A 73 8.56 -7.58 -17.56
N SER A 74 7.38 -7.13 -17.96
CA SER A 74 6.60 -7.71 -19.06
C SER A 74 7.05 -7.26 -20.45
N ARG A 75 8.00 -6.32 -20.55
CA ARG A 75 8.46 -5.72 -21.82
C ARG A 75 9.87 -6.16 -22.25
N SER A 76 10.51 -7.07 -21.52
CA SER A 76 11.83 -7.63 -21.86
C SER A 76 11.72 -9.10 -22.21
#